data_AF-A0A521FVS5-F1
#
_entry.id   AF-A0A521FVS5-F1
#
_cell.length_a   1.000
_cell.length_b   1.000
_cell.length_c   1.000
_cell.angle_alpha   90.00
_cell.angle_beta   90.00
_cell.angle_gamma   90.00
#
_symmetry.space_group_name_H-M   'P 1'
#
loop_
_entity.id
_entity.type
_entity.pdbx_description
1 polymer ?
#
loop_
_entity_poly.entity_id
_entity_poly.type
_entity_poly.pdbx_seq_one_letter_code
_entity_poly.pdbx_strand_id
1 'polypeptide(L)'
;MSSSGGSTGSTRDPTTGLGCLASTLPARAWREEALARAAEIQTLSDWMDKLKEARGEENTKTNTETEADAEADAEADAEADARLADAIRGHVKAVERAASGRRPMMHTSARLARATSNIHAAEADLLRRAPARFLRGELPSMDAHVRRHLPVDDPRRVRMEDIARREVDKKPDEALDPREKENVIAAMRAASSAAAREQQRVRSFSAIISWASALLFAIAGLVALLGILHPTLLAMCFEPQPTPTQPPMLVCPTGESSVTSGDIDTIVQTTVSKWDVPLIEIIGIVAAGVTGAIALRRIQGTPTPFTVPVVLNILKLPTGALTAVLGLLLMRGGFVPGLTALDTTPQVIAWAVIFGASQQLFTGMVDRQAASVLDATGDKTYKATTG
;
A
#
# COMPACT_ATOMS: atom_id res chain seq x y z
N MET A 1 -29.90 19.94 52.33
CA MET A 1 -30.39 19.83 50.93
C MET A 1 -29.24 20.34 50.06
N SER A 2 -28.24 19.53 49.74
CA SER A 2 -28.18 18.39 48.80
C SER A 2 -28.14 18.80 47.32
N SER A 3 -27.20 18.14 46.63
CA SER A 3 -26.97 18.02 45.17
C SER A 3 -26.02 19.06 44.57
N SER A 4 -24.77 18.75 44.20
CA SER A 4 -24.21 17.71 43.31
C SER A 4 -24.43 18.00 41.82
N GLY A 5 -23.32 18.11 41.08
CA GLY A 5 -23.28 18.30 39.63
C GLY A 5 -21.87 18.03 39.13
N GLY A 6 -21.62 16.77 38.78
CA GLY A 6 -20.31 16.23 38.42
C GLY A 6 -19.86 16.51 36.99
N SER A 7 -18.54 16.40 36.86
CA SER A 7 -17.69 16.36 35.66
C SER A 7 -18.12 15.33 34.60
N THR A 8 -17.93 15.68 33.32
CA THR A 8 -17.54 14.70 32.28
C THR A 8 -16.49 15.31 31.34
N GLY A 9 -15.23 15.26 31.77
CA GLY A 9 -14.08 15.41 30.87
C GLY A 9 -13.95 14.16 30.00
N SER A 10 -14.23 14.29 28.71
CA SER A 10 -14.01 13.26 27.70
C SER A 10 -12.50 13.12 27.44
N THR A 11 -11.88 12.14 28.09
CA THR A 11 -10.52 11.66 27.78
C THR A 11 -10.55 10.95 26.43
N ARG A 12 -10.04 11.62 25.39
CA ARG A 12 -9.75 10.99 24.10
C ARG A 12 -8.50 10.13 24.25
N ASP A 13 -8.65 8.85 23.92
CA ASP A 13 -7.60 7.84 23.89
C ASP A 13 -6.59 8.18 22.76
N PRO A 14 -5.31 8.44 23.06
CA PRO A 14 -4.33 8.92 22.08
C PRO A 14 -3.84 7.84 21.10
N THR A 15 -4.11 6.56 21.35
CA THR A 15 -3.61 5.43 20.56
C THR A 15 -4.43 5.20 19.28
N THR A 16 -5.73 5.51 19.28
CA THR A 16 -6.63 5.40 18.11
C THR A 16 -6.36 6.47 17.05
N GLY A 17 -5.73 7.59 17.43
CA GLY A 17 -5.43 8.72 16.54
C GLY A 17 -4.22 8.50 15.62
N LEU A 18 -3.20 7.78 16.08
CA LEU A 18 -1.95 7.58 15.33
C LEU A 18 -2.12 6.65 14.12
N GLY A 19 -2.91 5.57 14.25
CA GLY A 19 -3.24 4.70 13.11
C GLY A 19 -4.11 5.39 12.06
N CYS A 20 -4.98 6.31 12.48
CA CYS A 20 -5.84 7.09 11.60
C CYS A 20 -5.07 8.18 10.85
N LEU A 21 -4.09 8.83 11.49
CA LEU A 21 -3.23 9.84 10.85
C LEU A 21 -2.25 9.22 9.84
N ALA A 22 -1.61 8.09 10.18
CA ALA A 22 -0.67 7.41 9.29
C ALA A 22 -1.33 6.85 8.01
N SER A 23 -2.62 6.51 8.07
CA SER A 23 -3.39 5.97 6.93
C SER A 23 -4.12 7.03 6.10
N THR A 24 -4.34 8.23 6.65
CA THR A 24 -5.01 9.34 5.94
C THR A 24 -4.08 10.15 5.04
N LEU A 25 -2.80 10.26 5.39
CA LEU A 25 -1.81 10.99 4.60
C LEU A 25 -1.54 10.36 3.21
N PRO A 26 -1.27 9.04 3.07
CA PRO A 26 -1.09 8.40 1.78
C PRO A 26 -2.38 8.44 0.95
N ALA A 27 -3.53 8.26 1.60
CA ALA A 27 -4.84 8.29 0.98
C ALA A 27 -5.24 9.67 0.44
N ARG A 28 -4.65 10.76 0.95
CA ARG A 28 -4.78 12.11 0.40
C ARG A 28 -3.76 12.37 -0.71
N ALA A 29 -2.50 11.97 -0.51
CA ALA A 29 -1.43 12.22 -1.47
C ALA A 29 -1.74 11.73 -2.89
N TRP A 30 -2.16 10.47 -3.06
CA TRP A 30 -2.50 9.95 -4.40
C TRP A 30 -3.70 10.65 -5.03
N ARG A 31 -4.65 11.16 -4.21
CA ARG A 31 -5.83 11.87 -4.72
C ARG A 31 -5.44 13.23 -5.25
N GLU A 32 -4.62 13.97 -4.49
CA GLU A 32 -4.10 15.26 -4.93
C GLU A 32 -3.26 15.10 -6.20
N GLU A 33 -2.41 14.09 -6.27
CA GLU A 33 -1.62 13.79 -7.48
C GLU A 33 -2.52 13.44 -8.67
N ALA A 34 -3.53 12.57 -8.47
CA ALA A 34 -4.46 12.21 -9.53
C ALA A 34 -5.31 13.40 -10.02
N LEU A 35 -5.73 14.28 -9.11
CA LEU A 35 -6.48 15.49 -9.45
C LEU A 35 -5.61 16.51 -10.16
N ALA A 36 -4.37 16.72 -9.70
CA ALA A 36 -3.41 17.60 -10.36
C ALA A 36 -3.12 17.12 -11.79
N ARG A 37 -2.90 15.81 -11.97
CA ARG A 37 -2.68 15.22 -13.29
C ARG A 37 -3.91 15.34 -14.19
N ALA A 38 -5.11 15.15 -13.64
CA ALA A 38 -6.35 15.33 -14.40
C ALA A 38 -6.54 16.79 -14.85
N ALA A 39 -6.25 17.76 -13.97
CA ALA A 39 -6.31 19.18 -14.30
C ALA A 39 -5.28 19.58 -15.37
N GLU A 40 -4.08 19.02 -15.31
CA GLU A 40 -3.04 19.22 -16.33
C GLU A 40 -3.49 18.70 -17.71
N ILE A 41 -4.01 17.47 -17.77
CA ILE A 41 -4.53 16.88 -19.02
C ILE A 41 -5.67 17.73 -19.60
N GLN A 42 -6.60 18.19 -18.76
CA GLN A 42 -7.68 19.06 -19.21
C GLN A 42 -7.13 20.39 -19.76
N THR A 43 -6.18 21.01 -19.06
CA THR A 43 -5.56 22.28 -19.47
C THR A 43 -4.84 22.13 -20.81
N LEU A 44 -4.11 21.03 -21.01
CA LEU A 44 -3.44 20.73 -22.27
C LEU A 44 -4.43 20.49 -23.41
N SER A 45 -5.54 19.78 -23.14
CA SER A 45 -6.60 19.59 -24.12
C SER A 45 -7.21 20.93 -24.55
N ASP A 46 -7.54 21.80 -23.59
CA ASP A 46 -8.14 23.12 -23.86
C ASP A 46 -7.14 24.05 -24.62
N TRP A 47 -5.85 23.93 -24.33
CA TRP A 47 -4.80 24.65 -25.08
C TRP A 47 -4.71 24.19 -26.53
N MET A 48 -4.86 22.88 -26.79
CA MET A 48 -4.89 22.35 -28.16
C MET A 48 -6.11 22.86 -28.95
N ASP A 49 -7.27 23.00 -28.30
CA ASP A 49 -8.48 23.57 -28.90
C ASP A 49 -8.20 25.02 -29.39
N LYS A 50 -7.64 25.87 -28.52
CA LYS A 50 -7.29 27.26 -28.85
C LYS A 50 -6.26 27.38 -29.96
N LEU A 51 -5.27 26.49 -29.99
CA LEU A 51 -4.27 26.46 -31.06
C LEU A 51 -4.89 26.16 -32.43
N LYS A 52 -5.95 25.36 -32.47
CA LYS A 52 -6.66 25.05 -33.72
C LYS A 52 -7.53 26.21 -34.16
N GLU A 53 -8.26 26.84 -33.25
CA GLU A 53 -9.06 28.05 -33.55
C GLU A 53 -8.18 29.14 -34.20
N ALA A 54 -7.02 29.42 -33.61
CA ALA A 54 -6.07 30.39 -34.15
C ALA A 54 -5.58 30.05 -35.57
N ARG A 55 -5.38 28.75 -35.87
CA ARG A 55 -4.97 28.29 -37.21
C ARG A 55 -6.14 28.31 -38.21
N GLY A 56 -7.35 27.98 -37.77
CA GLY A 56 -8.57 28.03 -38.58
C GLY A 56 -8.90 29.45 -39.04
N GLU A 57 -8.74 30.44 -38.16
CA GLU A 57 -8.91 31.86 -38.49
C GLU A 57 -7.85 32.39 -39.49
N GLU A 58 -6.64 31.83 -39.48
CA GLU A 58 -5.56 32.17 -40.41
C GLU A 58 -5.80 31.58 -41.81
N ASN A 59 -6.20 30.30 -41.87
CA ASN A 59 -6.50 29.59 -43.13
C ASN A 59 -7.77 30.12 -43.82
N THR A 60 -8.79 30.57 -43.06
CA THR A 60 -10.02 31.16 -43.62
C THR A 60 -9.76 32.47 -44.39
N LYS A 61 -8.64 33.16 -44.12
CA LYS A 61 -8.25 34.39 -44.82
C LYS A 61 -7.45 34.14 -46.11
N THR A 62 -6.93 32.93 -46.31
CA THR A 62 -5.94 32.64 -47.36
C THR A 62 -6.49 31.79 -48.51
N ASN A 63 -7.57 31.02 -48.32
CA ASN A 63 -8.05 30.10 -49.33
C ASN A 63 -9.36 30.60 -49.99
N THR A 64 -9.19 31.23 -51.15
CA THR A 64 -10.23 31.34 -52.19
C THR A 64 -9.80 30.37 -53.27
N GLU A 65 -10.65 29.41 -53.63
CA GLU A 65 -10.43 28.39 -54.67
C GLU A 65 -9.52 27.23 -54.25
N THR A 66 -10.10 26.09 -53.84
CA THR A 66 -10.15 24.79 -54.55
C THR A 66 -10.62 23.68 -53.56
N GLU A 67 -11.44 22.74 -54.06
CA GLU A 67 -11.63 21.34 -53.58
C GLU A 67 -12.68 21.02 -52.49
N ALA A 68 -13.84 20.51 -52.94
CA ALA A 68 -14.90 19.91 -52.11
C ALA A 68 -14.50 18.56 -51.46
N ASP A 69 -13.56 17.81 -52.05
CA ASP A 69 -13.10 16.53 -51.50
C ASP A 69 -12.15 16.74 -50.31
N ALA A 70 -11.32 17.78 -50.33
CA ALA A 70 -10.46 18.18 -49.21
C ALA A 70 -11.28 18.74 -48.02
N GLU A 71 -12.43 19.35 -48.31
CA GLU A 71 -13.35 19.89 -47.31
C GLU A 71 -14.05 18.76 -46.53
N ALA A 72 -14.43 17.67 -47.21
CA ALA A 72 -15.03 16.48 -46.59
C ALA A 72 -14.04 15.72 -45.67
N ASP A 73 -12.79 15.54 -46.10
CA ASP A 73 -11.75 14.91 -45.28
C ASP A 73 -11.39 15.78 -44.06
N ALA A 74 -11.33 17.11 -44.24
CA ALA A 74 -11.09 18.05 -43.14
C ALA A 74 -12.24 18.08 -42.11
N GLU A 75 -13.50 17.96 -42.57
CA GLU A 75 -14.67 17.87 -41.70
C GLU A 75 -14.68 16.56 -40.90
N ALA A 76 -14.34 15.44 -41.54
CA ALA A 76 -14.22 14.14 -40.86
C ALA A 76 -13.10 14.13 -39.80
N ASP A 77 -11.95 14.73 -40.09
CA ASP A 77 -10.84 14.87 -39.13
C ASP A 77 -11.21 15.80 -37.96
N ALA A 78 -11.97 16.87 -38.22
CA ALA A 78 -12.49 17.75 -37.18
C ALA A 78 -13.50 17.04 -36.27
N GLU A 79 -14.39 16.21 -36.83
CA GLU A 79 -15.32 15.40 -36.04
C GLU A 79 -14.58 14.35 -35.19
N ALA A 80 -13.61 13.65 -35.77
CA ALA A 80 -12.79 12.69 -35.04
C ALA A 80 -12.05 13.33 -33.86
N ASP A 81 -11.52 14.54 -34.04
CA ASP A 81 -10.87 15.29 -32.99
C ASP A 81 -11.84 15.76 -31.89
N ALA A 82 -13.03 16.22 -32.26
CA ALA A 82 -14.07 16.61 -31.30
C ALA A 82 -14.48 15.41 -30.42
N ARG A 83 -14.60 14.21 -31.02
CA ARG A 83 -14.87 12.96 -30.28
C ARG A 83 -13.74 12.62 -29.30
N LEU A 84 -12.48 12.85 -29.68
CA LEU A 84 -11.33 12.66 -28.76
C LEU A 84 -11.37 13.68 -27.61
N ALA A 85 -11.72 14.94 -27.88
CA ALA A 85 -11.89 15.96 -26.85
C ALA A 85 -12.95 15.56 -25.80
N ASP A 86 -14.09 15.06 -26.27
CA ASP A 86 -15.15 14.54 -25.41
C ASP A 86 -14.73 13.32 -24.60
N ALA A 87 -13.98 12.39 -25.21
CA ALA A 87 -13.43 11.23 -24.52
C ALA A 87 -12.48 11.66 -23.38
N ILE A 88 -11.57 12.59 -23.64
CA ILE A 88 -10.65 13.14 -22.62
C ILE A 88 -11.43 13.75 -21.46
N ARG A 89 -12.44 14.60 -21.74
CA ARG A 89 -13.33 15.16 -20.70
C ARG A 89 -14.04 14.07 -19.90
N GLY A 90 -14.48 13.01 -20.56
CA GLY A 90 -15.10 11.84 -19.93
C GLY A 90 -14.14 11.13 -18.96
N HIS A 91 -12.90 10.90 -19.39
CA HIS A 91 -11.85 10.29 -18.56
C HIS A 91 -11.46 11.17 -17.37
N VAL A 92 -11.25 12.47 -17.57
CA VAL A 92 -10.96 13.44 -16.50
C VAL A 92 -12.07 13.43 -15.44
N LYS A 93 -13.35 13.51 -15.85
CA LYS A 93 -14.49 13.40 -14.92
C LYS A 93 -14.51 12.07 -14.16
N ALA A 94 -14.09 10.97 -14.80
CA ALA A 94 -14.00 9.68 -14.13
C ALA A 94 -12.88 9.66 -13.07
N VAL A 95 -11.74 10.33 -13.32
CA VAL A 95 -10.66 10.53 -12.35
C VAL A 95 -11.15 11.37 -11.17
N GLU A 96 -11.79 12.51 -11.42
CA GLU A 96 -12.34 13.39 -10.38
C GLU A 96 -13.35 12.66 -9.48
N ARG A 97 -14.28 11.90 -10.06
CA ARG A 97 -15.23 11.05 -9.29
C ARG A 97 -14.49 9.99 -8.47
N ALA A 98 -13.46 9.37 -9.07
CA ALA A 98 -12.64 8.38 -8.38
C ALA A 98 -11.80 9.00 -7.26
N ALA A 99 -11.39 10.26 -7.34
CA ALA A 99 -10.62 10.94 -6.30
C ALA A 99 -11.50 11.58 -5.20
N SER A 100 -12.65 12.18 -5.56
CA SER A 100 -13.52 12.96 -4.66
C SER A 100 -14.43 12.16 -3.73
N GLY A 101 -14.71 10.88 -4.02
CA GLY A 101 -15.56 10.06 -3.15
C GLY A 101 -15.09 9.98 -1.68
N ARG A 102 -16.01 10.08 -0.72
CA ARG A 102 -15.76 9.90 0.74
C ARG A 102 -16.00 8.48 1.24
N ARG A 103 -15.92 7.47 0.36
CA ARG A 103 -16.25 6.07 0.67
C ARG A 103 -15.14 5.32 1.44
N PRO A 104 -15.49 4.26 2.20
CA PRO A 104 -14.59 3.57 3.14
C PRO A 104 -13.31 3.00 2.53
N MET A 105 -12.32 2.78 3.41
CA MET A 105 -10.92 2.40 3.14
C MET A 105 -10.78 1.22 2.15
N MET A 106 -11.66 0.21 2.23
CA MET A 106 -11.61 -1.00 1.40
C MET A 106 -11.79 -0.73 -0.11
N HIS A 107 -12.38 0.39 -0.52
CA HIS A 107 -12.53 0.74 -1.95
C HIS A 107 -11.42 1.65 -2.49
N THR A 108 -10.43 2.03 -1.66
CA THR A 108 -9.36 2.96 -2.07
C THR A 108 -8.52 2.38 -3.21
N SER A 109 -8.25 1.06 -3.18
CA SER A 109 -7.49 0.35 -4.22
C SER A 109 -8.19 0.36 -5.57
N ALA A 110 -9.50 0.05 -5.60
CA ALA A 110 -10.30 0.05 -6.83
C ALA A 110 -10.44 1.46 -7.42
N ARG A 111 -10.53 2.48 -6.56
CA ARG A 111 -10.62 3.89 -6.98
C ARG A 111 -9.29 4.39 -7.56
N LEU A 112 -8.17 4.08 -6.91
CA LEU A 112 -6.85 4.37 -7.47
C LEU A 112 -6.69 3.68 -8.83
N ALA A 113 -7.02 2.39 -8.94
CA ALA A 113 -6.94 1.65 -10.20
C ALA A 113 -7.78 2.29 -11.31
N ARG A 114 -9.01 2.71 -10.97
CA ARG A 114 -9.89 3.44 -11.90
C ARG A 114 -9.30 4.78 -12.31
N ALA A 115 -8.76 5.55 -11.36
CA ALA A 115 -8.13 6.84 -11.63
C ALA A 115 -6.92 6.67 -12.56
N THR A 116 -5.96 5.82 -12.20
CA THR A 116 -4.77 5.53 -13.03
C THR A 116 -5.14 5.05 -14.43
N SER A 117 -6.13 4.16 -14.55
CA SER A 117 -6.58 3.67 -15.86
C SER A 117 -7.20 4.77 -16.72
N ASN A 118 -7.97 5.71 -16.14
CA ASN A 118 -8.55 6.82 -16.88
C ASN A 118 -7.51 7.89 -17.21
N ILE A 119 -6.51 8.13 -16.34
CA ILE A 119 -5.38 9.00 -16.65
C ILE A 119 -4.64 8.49 -17.88
N HIS A 120 -4.25 7.22 -17.91
CA HIS A 120 -3.53 6.66 -19.07
C HIS A 120 -4.37 6.64 -20.37
N ALA A 121 -5.68 6.44 -20.26
CA ALA A 121 -6.57 6.54 -21.41
C ALA A 121 -6.62 7.98 -21.94
N ALA A 122 -6.80 8.96 -21.05
CA ALA A 122 -6.83 10.38 -21.39
C ALA A 122 -5.49 10.86 -21.98
N GLU A 123 -4.36 10.44 -21.43
CA GLU A 123 -3.02 10.73 -21.97
C GLU A 123 -2.86 10.21 -23.39
N ALA A 124 -3.32 8.99 -23.66
CA ALA A 124 -3.19 8.41 -24.98
C ALA A 124 -4.06 9.12 -26.03
N ASP A 125 -5.26 9.58 -25.65
CA ASP A 125 -6.13 10.36 -26.52
C ASP A 125 -5.60 11.80 -26.68
N LEU A 126 -5.02 12.39 -25.63
CA LEU A 126 -4.35 13.69 -25.70
C LEU A 126 -3.17 13.67 -26.69
N LEU A 127 -2.35 12.61 -26.69
CA LEU A 127 -1.23 12.46 -27.63
C LEU A 127 -1.70 12.34 -29.09
N ARG A 128 -2.89 11.78 -29.34
CA ARG A 128 -3.49 11.75 -30.69
C ARG A 128 -3.87 13.14 -31.17
N ARG A 129 -4.37 13.99 -30.28
CA ARG A 129 -4.70 15.39 -30.58
C ARG A 129 -3.47 16.31 -30.66
N ALA A 130 -2.40 15.94 -29.96
CA ALA A 130 -1.22 16.78 -29.83
C ALA A 130 -0.56 17.12 -31.19
N PRO A 131 -0.12 18.38 -31.38
CA PRO A 131 0.62 18.78 -32.57
C PRO A 131 2.02 18.15 -32.58
N ALA A 132 2.57 17.85 -33.77
CA ALA A 132 3.86 17.17 -33.91
C ALA A 132 5.00 17.85 -33.13
N ARG A 133 5.02 19.20 -33.08
CA ARG A 133 5.99 19.98 -32.29
C ARG A 133 5.95 19.68 -30.79
N PHE A 134 4.75 19.45 -30.24
CA PHE A 134 4.57 19.12 -28.82
C PHE A 134 5.11 17.71 -28.53
N LEU A 135 4.73 16.73 -29.38
CA LEU A 135 5.24 15.36 -29.27
C LEU A 135 6.77 15.30 -29.37
N ARG A 136 7.38 16.11 -30.23
CA ARG A 136 8.84 16.17 -30.36
C ARG A 136 9.51 16.69 -29.09
N GLY A 137 8.95 17.72 -28.46
CA GLY A 137 9.45 18.24 -27.17
C GLY A 137 9.33 17.23 -26.03
N GLU A 138 8.26 16.44 -26.00
CA GLU A 138 8.04 15.40 -24.98
C GLU A 138 8.75 14.07 -25.27
N LEU A 139 9.29 13.89 -26.48
CA LEU A 139 9.86 12.63 -26.92
C LEU A 139 10.92 12.03 -25.98
N PRO A 140 11.86 12.82 -25.38
CA PRO A 140 12.82 12.26 -24.43
C PRO A 140 12.17 11.71 -23.16
N SER A 141 11.14 12.39 -22.65
CA SER A 141 10.36 11.96 -21.48
C SER A 141 9.59 10.67 -21.78
N MET A 142 8.98 10.60 -22.97
CA MET A 142 8.27 9.42 -23.44
C MET A 142 9.21 8.23 -23.66
N ASP A 143 10.39 8.44 -24.26
CA ASP A 143 11.39 7.40 -24.47
C ASP A 143 11.90 6.85 -23.13
N ALA A 144 12.18 7.72 -22.16
CA ALA A 144 12.54 7.30 -20.81
C ALA A 144 11.44 6.45 -20.14
N HIS A 145 10.17 6.84 -20.30
CA HIS A 145 9.04 6.05 -19.78
C HIS A 145 8.93 4.68 -20.45
N VAL A 146 9.09 4.61 -21.77
CA VAL A 146 9.05 3.37 -22.55
C VAL A 146 10.19 2.44 -22.14
N ARG A 147 11.43 2.94 -22.04
CA ARG A 147 12.61 2.17 -21.61
C ARG A 147 12.47 1.61 -20.20
N ARG A 148 11.77 2.33 -19.31
CA ARG A 148 11.53 1.90 -17.94
C ARG A 148 10.60 0.69 -17.86
N HIS A 149 9.58 0.61 -18.70
CA HIS A 149 8.53 -0.41 -18.55
C HIS A 149 8.52 -1.50 -19.63
N LEU A 150 9.18 -1.31 -20.78
CA LEU A 150 9.27 -2.31 -21.84
C LEU A 150 10.65 -3.03 -21.88
N PRO A 151 10.67 -4.36 -22.12
CA PRO A 151 11.90 -5.11 -22.38
C PRO A 151 12.69 -4.54 -23.57
N VAL A 152 14.01 -4.75 -23.58
CA VAL A 152 14.92 -4.25 -24.64
C VAL A 152 14.51 -4.78 -26.03
N ASP A 153 14.04 -6.02 -26.11
CA ASP A 153 13.66 -6.68 -27.37
C ASP A 153 12.23 -6.38 -27.84
N ASP A 154 11.46 -5.54 -27.11
CA ASP A 154 10.11 -5.20 -27.54
C ASP A 154 10.16 -4.37 -28.84
N PRO A 155 9.49 -4.80 -29.93
CA PRO A 155 9.58 -4.12 -31.23
C PRO A 155 9.07 -2.67 -31.18
N ARG A 156 8.20 -2.33 -30.22
CA ARG A 156 7.69 -0.97 -30.02
C ARG A 156 8.74 -0.09 -29.35
N ARG A 157 9.50 -0.65 -28.40
CA ARG A 157 10.63 0.05 -27.77
C ARG A 157 11.74 0.30 -28.78
N VAL A 158 12.13 -0.70 -29.55
CA VAL A 158 13.18 -0.56 -30.58
C VAL A 158 12.81 0.56 -31.57
N ARG A 159 11.56 0.60 -32.02
CA ARG A 159 11.06 1.67 -32.90
C ARG A 159 11.06 3.05 -32.23
N MET A 160 10.67 3.14 -30.95
CA MET A 160 10.71 4.39 -30.19
C MET A 160 12.15 4.92 -30.07
N GLU A 161 13.10 4.06 -29.74
CA GLU A 161 14.51 4.46 -29.59
C GLU A 161 15.14 4.87 -30.93
N ASP A 162 14.73 4.22 -32.02
CA ASP A 162 15.14 4.57 -33.38
C ASP A 162 14.57 5.93 -33.82
N ILE A 163 13.29 6.20 -33.55
CA ILE A 163 12.69 7.54 -33.74
C ILE A 163 13.42 8.58 -32.89
N ALA A 164 13.62 8.32 -31.60
CA ALA A 164 14.31 9.23 -30.69
C ALA A 164 15.74 9.55 -31.14
N ARG A 165 16.48 8.57 -31.69
CA ARG A 165 17.81 8.78 -32.28
C ARG A 165 17.76 9.67 -33.51
N ARG A 166 16.86 9.38 -34.47
CA ARG A 166 16.73 10.18 -35.70
C ARG A 166 16.32 11.63 -35.44
N GLU A 167 15.49 11.86 -34.43
CA GLU A 167 15.02 13.20 -34.08
C GLU A 167 16.12 14.14 -33.56
N VAL A 168 17.23 13.58 -33.04
CA VAL A 168 18.42 14.37 -32.65
C VAL A 168 19.11 14.97 -33.88
N ASP A 169 19.12 14.25 -34.99
CA ASP A 169 19.80 14.65 -36.22
C ASP A 169 18.91 15.49 -37.17
N LYS A 170 17.58 15.48 -36.97
CA LYS A 170 16.62 16.26 -37.78
C LYS A 170 16.67 17.75 -37.46
N LYS A 171 16.44 18.60 -38.46
CA LYS A 171 16.35 20.06 -38.29
C LYS A 171 15.19 20.45 -37.35
N PRO A 172 15.29 21.58 -36.61
CA PRO A 172 14.27 21.99 -35.63
C PRO A 172 12.86 22.19 -36.20
N ASP A 173 12.75 22.59 -37.46
CA ASP A 173 11.46 22.90 -38.11
C ASP A 173 10.80 21.71 -38.82
N GLU A 174 11.46 20.54 -38.81
CA GLU A 174 10.91 19.34 -39.45
C GLU A 174 9.90 18.66 -38.52
N ALA A 175 8.65 18.53 -39.00
CA ALA A 175 7.58 17.91 -38.25
C ALA A 175 7.75 16.38 -38.17
N LEU A 176 7.30 15.79 -37.06
CA LEU A 176 7.24 14.35 -36.89
C LEU A 176 6.28 13.73 -37.93
N ASP A 177 6.71 12.67 -38.60
CA ASP A 177 5.88 11.97 -39.58
C ASP A 177 4.62 11.38 -38.92
N PRO A 178 3.43 11.42 -39.57
CA PRO A 178 2.21 10.86 -38.99
C PRO A 178 2.31 9.38 -38.58
N ARG A 179 3.10 8.56 -39.29
CA ARG A 179 3.32 7.15 -38.90
C ARG A 179 4.25 7.04 -37.70
N GLU A 180 5.28 7.89 -37.62
CA GLU A 180 6.15 7.99 -36.44
C GLU A 180 5.34 8.38 -35.20
N LYS A 181 4.41 9.34 -35.34
CA LYS A 181 3.48 9.72 -34.26
C LYS A 181 2.67 8.53 -33.73
N GLU A 182 2.04 7.74 -34.60
CA GLU A 182 1.23 6.59 -34.13
C GLU A 182 2.11 5.50 -33.50
N ASN A 183 3.35 5.31 -33.97
CA ASN A 183 4.31 4.39 -33.33
C ASN A 183 4.67 4.84 -31.91
N VAL A 184 4.91 6.14 -31.70
CA VAL A 184 5.18 6.73 -30.38
C VAL A 184 3.99 6.50 -29.44
N ILE A 185 2.76 6.75 -29.91
CA ILE A 185 1.52 6.55 -29.13
C ILE A 185 1.35 5.07 -28.77
N ALA A 186 1.59 4.16 -29.71
CA ALA A 186 1.52 2.72 -29.48
C ALA A 186 2.55 2.23 -28.45
N ALA A 187 3.78 2.75 -28.51
CA ALA A 187 4.83 2.46 -27.53
C ALA A 187 4.45 2.98 -26.13
N MET A 188 3.93 4.22 -26.04
CA MET A 188 3.49 4.81 -24.79
C MET A 188 2.35 4.00 -24.14
N ARG A 189 1.30 3.64 -24.90
CA ARG A 189 0.22 2.79 -24.40
C ARG A 189 0.72 1.43 -23.92
N ALA A 190 1.65 0.83 -24.64
CA ALA A 190 2.26 -0.44 -24.26
C ALA A 190 3.00 -0.30 -22.92
N ALA A 191 3.81 0.75 -22.76
CA ALA A 191 4.55 1.06 -21.55
C ALA A 191 3.62 1.33 -20.35
N SER A 192 2.59 2.17 -20.51
CA SER A 192 1.60 2.43 -19.46
C SER A 192 0.84 1.16 -19.06
N SER A 193 0.50 0.30 -20.03
CA SER A 193 -0.14 -0.99 -19.74
C SER A 193 0.79 -1.94 -18.95
N ALA A 194 2.10 -1.92 -19.24
CA ALA A 194 3.10 -2.71 -18.54
C ALA A 194 3.29 -2.18 -17.11
N ALA A 195 3.40 -0.86 -16.94
CA ALA A 195 3.44 -0.20 -15.63
C ALA A 195 2.22 -0.56 -14.77
N ALA A 196 1.02 -0.57 -15.37
CA ALA A 196 -0.20 -0.95 -14.67
C ALA A 196 -0.18 -2.42 -14.19
N ARG A 197 0.32 -3.35 -15.01
CA ARG A 197 0.47 -4.77 -14.63
C ARG A 197 1.45 -4.97 -13.48
N GLU A 198 2.53 -4.21 -13.46
CA GLU A 198 3.52 -4.24 -12.37
C GLU A 198 2.88 -3.82 -11.05
N GLN A 199 2.15 -2.70 -11.06
CA GLN A 199 1.43 -2.22 -9.88
C GLN A 199 0.33 -3.19 -9.41
N GLN A 200 -0.29 -3.95 -10.32
CA GLN A 200 -1.34 -4.91 -9.96
C GLN A 200 -0.82 -6.06 -9.09
N ARG A 201 0.41 -6.54 -9.33
CA ARG A 201 1.03 -7.61 -8.51
C ARG A 201 1.19 -7.16 -7.06
N VAL A 202 1.76 -5.98 -6.87
CA VAL A 202 1.94 -5.33 -5.56
C VAL A 202 0.60 -5.19 -4.83
N ARG A 203 -0.45 -4.77 -5.55
CA ARG A 203 -1.80 -4.60 -4.98
C ARG A 203 -2.43 -5.93 -4.55
N SER A 204 -2.35 -6.96 -5.40
CA SER A 204 -2.90 -8.29 -5.08
C SER A 204 -2.21 -8.90 -3.87
N PHE A 205 -0.89 -8.73 -3.77
CA PHE A 205 -0.09 -9.18 -2.64
C PHE A 205 -0.49 -8.47 -1.33
N SER A 206 -0.58 -7.13 -1.34
CA SER A 206 -1.06 -6.37 -0.18
C SER A 206 -2.49 -6.73 0.24
N ALA A 207 -3.38 -7.05 -0.71
CA ALA A 207 -4.74 -7.50 -0.40
C ALA A 207 -4.75 -8.87 0.29
N ILE A 208 -3.94 -9.83 -0.20
CA ILE A 208 -3.80 -11.15 0.41
C ILE A 208 -3.26 -11.01 1.85
N ILE A 209 -2.21 -10.21 2.05
CA ILE A 209 -1.67 -9.98 3.40
C ILE A 209 -2.71 -9.32 4.30
N SER A 210 -3.49 -8.35 3.80
CA SER A 210 -4.53 -7.70 4.60
C SER A 210 -5.58 -8.69 5.09
N TRP A 211 -6.02 -9.62 4.23
CA TRP A 211 -6.94 -10.69 4.61
C TRP A 211 -6.32 -11.68 5.60
N ALA A 212 -5.06 -12.06 5.40
CA ALA A 212 -4.32 -12.91 6.33
C ALA A 212 -4.19 -12.24 7.72
N SER A 213 -3.85 -10.96 7.76
CA SER A 213 -3.79 -10.18 9.01
C SER A 213 -5.15 -10.14 9.71
N ALA A 214 -6.24 -9.91 8.97
CA ALA A 214 -7.59 -9.90 9.53
C ALA A 214 -7.97 -11.27 10.13
N LEU A 215 -7.61 -12.36 9.44
CA LEU A 215 -7.82 -13.72 9.94
C LEU A 215 -7.01 -13.98 11.22
N LEU A 216 -5.72 -13.59 11.26
CA LEU A 216 -4.89 -13.77 12.45
C LEU A 216 -5.38 -12.94 13.63
N PHE A 217 -5.86 -11.71 13.40
CA PHE A 217 -6.50 -10.91 14.45
C PHE A 217 -7.80 -11.56 14.95
N ALA A 218 -8.59 -12.18 14.08
CA ALA A 218 -9.78 -12.92 14.49
C ALA A 218 -9.40 -14.14 15.34
N ILE A 219 -8.33 -14.86 14.98
CA ILE A 219 -7.81 -15.98 15.77
C ILE A 219 -7.29 -15.50 17.13
N ALA A 220 -6.48 -14.45 17.18
CA ALA A 220 -6.01 -13.86 18.44
C ALA A 220 -7.19 -13.41 19.31
N GLY A 221 -8.16 -12.69 18.73
CA GLY A 221 -9.38 -12.30 19.44
C GLY A 221 -10.19 -13.48 19.97
N LEU A 222 -10.23 -14.60 19.24
CA LEU A 222 -10.87 -15.83 19.71
C LEU A 222 -10.10 -16.46 20.86
N VAL A 223 -8.76 -16.47 20.82
CA VAL A 223 -7.90 -16.98 21.90
C VAL A 223 -8.08 -16.11 23.16
N ALA A 224 -8.04 -14.79 23.05
CA ALA A 224 -8.37 -13.87 24.13
C ALA A 224 -9.78 -14.12 24.71
N LEU A 225 -10.78 -14.26 23.85
CA LEU A 225 -12.16 -14.52 24.26
C LEU A 225 -12.28 -15.86 25.01
N LEU A 226 -11.63 -16.91 24.51
CA LEU A 226 -11.58 -18.20 25.18
C LEU A 226 -10.88 -18.11 26.54
N GLY A 227 -9.79 -17.35 26.66
CA GLY A 227 -9.13 -17.10 27.95
C GLY A 227 -10.01 -16.37 28.96
N ILE A 228 -10.86 -15.45 28.50
CA ILE A 228 -11.80 -14.71 29.36
C ILE A 228 -12.98 -15.61 29.80
N LEU A 229 -13.52 -16.41 28.89
CA LEU A 229 -14.69 -17.28 29.15
C LEU A 229 -14.31 -18.55 29.91
N HIS A 230 -13.14 -19.11 29.61
CA HIS A 230 -12.64 -20.37 30.15
C HIS A 230 -11.17 -20.24 30.60
N PRO A 231 -10.91 -19.50 31.69
CA PRO A 231 -9.55 -19.23 32.17
C PRO A 231 -8.75 -20.50 32.50
N THR A 232 -9.42 -21.57 32.93
CA THR A 232 -8.78 -22.84 33.31
C THR A 232 -8.29 -23.66 32.12
N LEU A 233 -8.88 -23.51 30.92
CA LEU A 233 -8.45 -24.24 29.71
C LEU A 233 -7.09 -23.77 29.19
N LEU A 234 -6.76 -22.50 29.42
CA LEU A 234 -5.55 -21.82 28.96
C LEU A 234 -4.74 -21.26 30.14
N ALA A 235 -4.72 -21.98 31.27
CA ALA A 235 -3.97 -21.55 32.45
C ALA A 235 -2.45 -21.53 32.15
N MET A 236 -1.88 -20.34 31.94
CA MET A 236 -0.44 -20.12 31.72
C MET A 236 0.31 -19.96 33.04
N CYS A 237 0.02 -20.82 34.01
CA CYS A 237 0.69 -20.79 35.31
C CYS A 237 1.89 -21.74 35.31
N PHE A 238 2.90 -21.40 36.10
CA PHE A 238 4.12 -22.17 36.25
C PHE A 238 4.27 -22.62 37.71
N GLU A 239 4.73 -23.86 37.87
CA GLU A 239 5.12 -24.44 39.16
C GLU A 239 6.66 -24.48 39.19
N PRO A 240 7.32 -23.47 39.77
CA PRO A 240 8.76 -23.45 39.92
C PRO A 240 9.22 -24.58 40.85
N GLN A 241 10.45 -25.05 40.65
CA GLN A 241 10.99 -26.14 41.48
C GLN A 241 11.14 -25.68 42.93
N PRO A 242 10.72 -26.50 43.91
CA PRO A 242 10.80 -26.14 45.31
C PRO A 242 12.26 -25.98 45.72
N THR A 243 12.65 -24.77 46.12
CA THR A 243 13.89 -24.54 46.84
C THR A 243 13.69 -24.85 48.32
N PRO A 244 14.69 -25.39 49.05
CA PRO A 244 14.54 -25.82 50.45
C PRO A 244 14.16 -24.69 51.44
N THR A 245 14.17 -23.44 50.98
CA THR A 245 13.92 -22.23 51.77
C THR A 245 12.55 -21.58 51.51
N GLN A 246 11.77 -22.03 50.51
CA GLN A 246 10.50 -21.40 50.14
C GLN A 246 9.40 -22.45 49.91
N PRO A 247 8.14 -22.16 50.29
CA PRO A 247 7.02 -23.03 49.98
C PRO A 247 6.80 -23.09 48.46
N PRO A 248 6.26 -24.19 47.92
CA PRO A 248 5.88 -24.26 46.50
C PRO A 248 4.86 -23.15 46.20
N MET A 249 5.12 -22.34 45.17
CA MET A 249 4.25 -21.24 44.75
C MET A 249 3.70 -21.51 43.35
N LEU A 250 2.49 -21.09 43.06
CA LEU A 250 1.90 -21.08 41.74
C LEU A 250 1.99 -19.66 41.20
N VAL A 251 2.64 -19.49 40.05
CA VAL A 251 2.87 -18.17 39.44
C VAL A 251 2.11 -18.07 38.12
N CYS A 252 1.21 -17.11 38.01
CA CYS A 252 0.44 -16.79 36.80
C CYS A 252 0.78 -15.36 36.30
N PRO A 253 0.43 -15.01 35.05
CA PRO A 253 0.75 -13.70 34.46
C PRO A 253 0.21 -12.48 35.21
N THR A 254 -0.86 -12.63 36.01
CA THR A 254 -1.46 -11.52 36.78
C THR A 254 -1.51 -11.75 38.29
N GLY A 255 -1.04 -12.89 38.79
CA GLY A 255 -1.13 -13.21 40.21
C GLY A 255 -0.23 -14.37 40.61
N GLU A 256 0.13 -14.40 41.89
CA GLU A 256 0.94 -15.45 42.51
C GLU A 256 0.22 -15.95 43.79
N SER A 257 0.34 -17.24 44.10
CA SER A 257 -0.27 -17.83 45.29
C SER A 257 0.58 -18.97 45.84
N SER A 258 0.72 -19.06 47.15
CA SER A 258 1.42 -20.19 47.78
C SER A 258 0.57 -21.45 47.76
N VAL A 259 1.16 -22.58 47.40
CA VAL A 259 0.52 -23.90 47.38
C VAL A 259 0.60 -24.48 48.79
N THR A 260 -0.33 -24.08 49.65
CA THR A 260 -0.55 -24.72 50.96
C THR A 260 -1.29 -26.05 50.74
N SER A 261 -1.06 -27.05 51.60
CA SER A 261 -1.57 -28.42 51.48
C SER A 261 -3.09 -28.55 51.35
N GLY A 262 -3.60 -28.35 50.13
CA GLY A 262 -4.99 -28.42 49.71
C GLY A 262 -5.09 -28.91 48.26
N ASP A 263 -6.31 -29.02 47.74
CA ASP A 263 -6.54 -29.49 46.38
C ASP A 263 -5.97 -28.48 45.34
N ILE A 264 -5.00 -28.95 44.54
CA ILE A 264 -4.26 -28.14 43.57
C ILE A 264 -5.21 -27.45 42.59
N ASP A 265 -6.29 -28.14 42.20
CA ASP A 265 -7.29 -27.60 41.27
C ASP A 265 -8.02 -26.37 41.83
N THR A 266 -8.21 -26.33 43.16
CA THR A 266 -8.86 -25.20 43.83
C THR A 266 -7.94 -23.99 43.90
N ILE A 267 -6.64 -24.23 44.10
CA ILE A 267 -5.62 -23.17 44.13
C ILE A 267 -5.47 -22.57 42.74
N VAL A 268 -5.38 -23.39 41.69
CA VAL A 268 -5.34 -22.93 40.30
C VAL A 268 -6.58 -22.08 39.96
N GLN A 269 -7.79 -22.50 40.34
CA GLN A 269 -9.02 -21.73 40.06
C GLN A 269 -9.06 -20.36 40.74
N THR A 270 -8.37 -20.20 41.87
CA THR A 270 -8.35 -18.94 42.64
C THR A 270 -7.24 -17.99 42.22
N THR A 271 -6.13 -18.52 41.69
CA THR A 271 -4.99 -17.71 41.22
C THR A 271 -5.15 -17.26 39.76
N VAL A 272 -5.78 -18.07 38.91
CA VAL A 272 -5.93 -17.74 37.48
C VAL A 272 -6.90 -16.58 37.28
N SER A 273 -6.49 -15.61 36.47
CA SER A 273 -7.32 -14.46 36.10
C SER A 273 -7.80 -14.55 34.65
N LYS A 274 -8.99 -14.00 34.40
CA LYS A 274 -9.52 -13.80 33.04
C LYS A 274 -8.62 -12.90 32.18
N TRP A 275 -7.73 -12.13 32.81
CA TRP A 275 -6.80 -11.21 32.14
C TRP A 275 -5.45 -11.84 31.78
N ASP A 276 -5.17 -13.08 32.20
CA ASP A 276 -3.88 -13.72 31.95
C ASP A 276 -3.56 -13.84 30.45
N VAL A 277 -4.50 -14.36 29.65
CA VAL A 277 -4.31 -14.51 28.19
C VAL A 277 -4.31 -13.16 27.45
N PRO A 278 -5.31 -12.26 27.65
CA PRO A 278 -5.32 -10.96 26.97
C PRO A 278 -4.10 -10.08 27.29
N LEU A 279 -3.58 -10.13 28.53
CA LEU A 279 -2.40 -9.38 28.91
C LEU A 279 -1.17 -9.82 28.10
N ILE A 280 -0.94 -11.13 28.00
CA ILE A 280 0.16 -11.70 27.21
C ILE A 280 0.02 -11.35 25.72
N GLU A 281 -1.19 -11.42 25.16
CA GLU A 281 -1.42 -11.02 23.77
C GLU A 281 -1.07 -9.54 23.54
N ILE A 282 -1.51 -8.65 24.43
CA ILE A 282 -1.20 -7.21 24.34
C ILE A 282 0.32 -6.98 24.40
N ILE A 283 1.02 -7.65 25.33
CA ILE A 283 2.48 -7.57 25.44
C ILE A 283 3.14 -8.07 24.14
N GLY A 284 2.65 -9.17 23.56
CA GLY A 284 3.11 -9.70 22.29
C GLY A 284 2.92 -8.72 21.13
N ILE A 285 1.76 -8.05 21.05
CA ILE A 285 1.48 -6.99 20.07
C ILE A 285 2.43 -5.80 20.25
N VAL A 286 2.67 -5.38 21.49
CA VAL A 286 3.58 -4.25 21.78
C VAL A 286 5.01 -4.59 21.37
N ALA A 287 5.52 -5.75 21.76
CA ALA A 287 6.85 -6.21 21.39
C ALA A 287 7.01 -6.29 19.86
N ALA A 288 6.03 -6.88 19.19
CA ALA A 288 5.94 -6.92 17.74
C ALA A 288 5.95 -5.53 17.09
N GLY A 289 5.15 -4.61 17.60
CA GLY A 289 5.04 -3.25 17.10
C GLY A 289 6.34 -2.48 17.20
N VAL A 290 7.06 -2.60 18.32
CA VAL A 290 8.39 -1.98 18.51
C VAL A 290 9.39 -2.52 17.49
N THR A 291 9.48 -3.84 17.37
CA THR A 291 10.37 -4.50 16.41
C THR A 291 10.04 -4.12 14.96
N GLY A 292 8.76 -4.01 14.63
CA GLY A 292 8.27 -3.59 13.33
C GLY A 292 8.52 -2.12 13.00
N ALA A 293 8.36 -1.22 13.98
CA ALA A 293 8.59 0.21 13.82
C ALA A 293 10.05 0.54 13.44
N ILE A 294 11.01 -0.21 13.98
CA ILE A 294 12.44 -0.06 13.62
C ILE A 294 12.66 -0.34 12.13
N ALA A 295 11.96 -1.33 11.57
CA ALA A 295 12.05 -1.66 10.14
C ALA A 295 11.45 -0.55 9.25
N LEU A 296 10.39 0.12 9.71
CA LEU A 296 9.75 1.20 8.95
C LEU A 296 10.62 2.47 8.84
N ARG A 297 11.52 2.73 9.80
CA ARG A 297 12.36 3.95 9.82
C ARG A 297 13.26 4.10 8.57
N ARG A 298 13.54 3.01 7.86
CA ARG A 298 14.42 3.01 6.67
C ARG A 298 13.67 3.23 5.35
N ILE A 299 12.34 3.35 5.38
CA ILE A 299 11.53 3.44 4.17
C ILE A 299 11.47 4.90 3.71
N GLN A 300 11.92 5.13 2.48
CA GLN A 300 11.74 6.40 1.79
C GLN A 300 10.31 6.46 1.20
N GLY A 301 9.71 7.65 1.16
CA GLY A 301 8.29 7.82 0.81
C GLY A 301 7.92 7.22 -0.54
N THR A 302 6.77 6.54 -0.60
CA THR A 302 6.13 6.11 -1.86
C THR A 302 4.77 6.79 -1.99
N PRO A 303 4.37 7.24 -3.19
CA PRO A 303 3.08 7.88 -3.42
C PRO A 303 1.90 6.89 -3.38
N THR A 304 2.17 5.59 -3.29
CA THR A 304 1.09 4.59 -3.27
C THR A 304 0.41 4.52 -1.89
N PRO A 305 -0.94 4.46 -1.82
CA PRO A 305 -1.69 4.48 -0.56
C PRO A 305 -1.46 3.25 0.33
N PHE A 306 -0.86 2.19 -0.20
CA PHE A 306 -0.54 0.97 0.52
C PHE A 306 0.91 0.61 0.26
N THR A 307 1.80 1.10 1.11
CA THR A 307 3.17 0.62 1.10
C THR A 307 3.12 -0.83 1.57
N VAL A 308 3.57 -1.76 0.73
CA VAL A 308 3.70 -3.19 1.10
C VAL A 308 4.34 -3.36 2.48
N PRO A 309 5.39 -2.58 2.86
CA PRO A 309 5.98 -2.69 4.19
C PRO A 309 5.04 -2.34 5.35
N VAL A 310 4.14 -1.36 5.18
CA VAL A 310 3.16 -1.01 6.23
C VAL A 310 2.17 -2.15 6.41
N VAL A 311 1.69 -2.75 5.32
CA VAL A 311 0.75 -3.88 5.38
C VAL A 311 1.39 -5.11 6.03
N LEU A 312 2.67 -5.36 5.77
CA LEU A 312 3.44 -6.41 6.44
C LEU A 312 3.67 -6.12 7.92
N ASN A 313 3.89 -4.86 8.29
CA ASN A 313 4.01 -4.52 9.69
C ASN A 313 2.70 -4.77 10.45
N ILE A 314 1.55 -4.55 9.81
CA ILE A 314 0.24 -4.89 10.38
C ILE A 314 0.11 -6.40 10.58
N LEU A 315 0.62 -7.24 9.66
CA LEU A 315 0.62 -8.70 9.81
C LEU A 315 1.44 -9.18 11.02
N LYS A 316 2.49 -8.45 11.40
CA LYS A 316 3.34 -8.76 12.55
C LYS A 316 2.65 -8.53 13.89
N LEU A 317 1.66 -7.65 13.97
CA LEU A 317 0.97 -7.40 15.24
C LEU A 317 0.24 -8.65 15.77
N PRO A 318 -0.70 -9.28 15.03
CA PRO A 318 -1.39 -10.46 15.53
C PRO A 318 -0.46 -11.68 15.59
N THR A 319 0.54 -11.75 14.72
CA THR A 319 1.55 -12.82 14.79
C THR A 319 2.31 -12.75 16.12
N GLY A 320 2.73 -11.56 16.56
CA GLY A 320 3.42 -11.38 17.84
C GLY A 320 2.56 -11.70 19.06
N ALA A 321 1.26 -11.39 18.99
CA ALA A 321 0.29 -11.79 20.01
C ALA A 321 0.24 -13.32 20.16
N LEU A 322 0.06 -14.00 19.03
CA LEU A 322 -0.07 -15.46 18.98
C LEU A 322 1.25 -16.16 19.33
N THR A 323 2.40 -15.63 18.91
CA THR A 323 3.70 -16.22 19.26
C THR A 323 4.02 -16.05 20.74
N ALA A 324 3.62 -14.95 21.38
CA ALA A 324 3.78 -14.77 22.81
C ALA A 324 2.99 -15.82 23.61
N VAL A 325 1.71 -16.03 23.27
CA VAL A 325 0.86 -17.04 23.91
C VAL A 325 1.39 -18.45 23.64
N LEU A 326 1.68 -18.77 22.37
CA LEU A 326 2.17 -20.10 22.00
C LEU A 326 3.53 -20.41 22.64
N GLY A 327 4.43 -19.44 22.73
CA GLY A 327 5.74 -19.59 23.36
C GLY A 327 5.63 -19.95 24.84
N LEU A 328 4.75 -19.27 25.59
CA LEU A 328 4.50 -19.60 26.99
C LEU A 328 3.81 -20.95 27.18
N LEU A 329 2.87 -21.31 26.29
CA LEU A 329 2.25 -22.65 26.30
C LEU A 329 3.27 -23.77 26.02
N LEU A 330 4.21 -23.55 25.10
CA LEU A 330 5.30 -24.49 24.82
C LEU A 330 6.26 -24.64 26.01
N MET A 331 6.59 -23.53 26.69
CA MET A 331 7.36 -23.59 27.94
C MET A 331 6.62 -24.40 29.00
N ARG A 332 5.32 -24.14 29.22
CA ARG A 332 4.50 -24.92 30.16
C ARG A 332 4.43 -26.41 29.79
N GLY A 333 4.41 -26.74 28.50
CA GLY A 333 4.41 -28.12 28.01
C GLY A 333 5.70 -28.91 28.29
N GLY A 334 6.72 -28.30 28.89
CA GLY A 334 7.98 -28.97 29.24
C GLY A 334 8.84 -29.34 28.02
N PHE A 335 8.53 -28.82 26.84
CA PHE A 335 9.25 -29.12 25.60
C PHE A 335 10.70 -28.62 25.62
N VAL A 336 11.03 -27.65 26.47
CA VAL A 336 12.39 -27.13 26.67
C VAL A 336 12.80 -27.34 28.13
N PRO A 337 13.62 -28.37 28.43
CA PRO A 337 14.12 -28.62 29.78
C PRO A 337 14.90 -27.42 30.32
N GLY A 338 14.58 -26.97 31.54
CA GLY A 338 15.33 -25.93 32.26
C GLY A 338 14.84 -24.48 32.07
N LEU A 339 13.83 -24.23 31.22
CA LEU A 339 13.20 -22.90 31.10
C LEU A 339 11.86 -22.77 31.84
N THR A 340 11.43 -23.81 32.55
CA THR A 340 10.12 -23.87 33.24
C THR A 340 10.13 -23.30 34.66
N ALA A 341 11.31 -22.97 35.19
CA ALA A 341 11.47 -22.34 36.51
C ALA A 341 11.30 -20.83 36.41
N LEU A 342 10.08 -20.38 36.03
CA LEU A 342 9.71 -18.98 36.16
C LEU A 342 9.20 -18.76 37.58
N ASP A 343 9.99 -18.04 38.36
CA ASP A 343 9.78 -17.88 39.80
C ASP A 343 8.87 -16.68 40.12
N THR A 344 8.65 -15.77 39.16
CA THR A 344 7.90 -14.52 39.40
C THR A 344 7.09 -14.06 38.19
N THR A 345 5.98 -13.36 38.42
CA THR A 345 5.13 -12.78 37.37
C THR A 345 5.89 -11.88 36.37
N PRO A 346 6.82 -11.00 36.78
CA PRO A 346 7.61 -10.19 35.84
C PRO A 346 8.48 -11.01 34.89
N GLN A 347 8.98 -12.18 35.30
CA GLN A 347 9.72 -13.08 34.41
C GLN A 347 8.81 -13.63 33.30
N VAL A 348 7.56 -13.98 33.63
CA VAL A 348 6.57 -14.46 32.64
C VAL A 348 6.31 -13.39 31.59
N ILE A 349 6.11 -12.15 32.03
CA ILE A 349 5.93 -10.98 31.16
C ILE A 349 7.17 -10.74 30.29
N ALA A 350 8.38 -10.85 30.85
CA ALA A 350 9.62 -10.69 30.10
C ALA A 350 9.76 -11.75 28.98
N TRP A 351 9.41 -13.00 29.26
CA TRP A 351 9.39 -14.06 28.25
C TRP A 351 8.34 -13.82 27.16
N ALA A 352 7.17 -13.29 27.51
CA ALA A 352 6.16 -12.89 26.53
C ALA A 352 6.68 -11.81 25.56
N VAL A 353 7.48 -10.84 26.05
CA VAL A 353 8.16 -9.85 25.20
C VAL A 353 9.13 -10.54 24.24
N ILE A 354 9.97 -11.45 24.74
CA ILE A 354 10.94 -12.19 23.93
C ILE A 354 10.22 -12.98 22.84
N PHE A 355 9.18 -13.73 23.19
CA PHE A 355 8.41 -14.52 22.22
C PHE A 355 7.63 -13.67 21.23
N GLY A 356 7.04 -12.56 21.66
CA GLY A 356 6.39 -11.59 20.78
C GLY A 356 7.36 -10.97 19.77
N ALA A 357 8.59 -10.68 20.18
CA ALA A 357 9.65 -10.19 19.28
C ALA A 357 10.22 -11.29 18.37
N SER A 358 10.26 -12.54 18.85
CA SER A 358 10.84 -13.69 18.14
C SER A 358 10.08 -14.10 16.87
N GLN A 359 8.88 -13.56 16.65
CA GLN A 359 8.09 -13.78 15.44
C GLN A 359 8.83 -13.49 14.12
N GLN A 360 9.93 -12.72 14.16
CA GLN A 360 10.79 -12.48 13.00
C GLN A 360 11.34 -13.78 12.41
N LEU A 361 11.54 -14.82 13.23
CA LEU A 361 11.99 -16.13 12.77
C LEU A 361 10.98 -16.79 11.81
N PHE A 362 9.68 -16.59 12.06
CA PHE A 362 8.60 -17.12 11.21
C PHE A 362 8.21 -16.16 10.08
N THR A 363 8.19 -14.85 10.33
CA THR A 363 7.77 -13.83 9.36
C THR A 363 8.87 -13.45 8.36
N GLY A 364 10.13 -13.83 8.61
CA GLY A 364 11.27 -13.50 7.76
C GLY A 364 11.19 -14.06 6.33
N MET A 365 10.42 -15.12 6.07
CA MET A 365 10.17 -15.59 4.69
C MET A 365 9.19 -14.69 3.93
N VAL A 366 8.12 -14.25 4.61
CA VAL A 366 7.12 -13.34 4.03
C VAL A 366 7.75 -11.97 3.76
N ASP A 367 8.57 -11.47 4.69
CA ASP A 367 9.34 -10.23 4.52
C ASP A 367 10.27 -10.30 3.30
N ARG A 368 10.92 -11.44 3.05
CA ARG A 368 11.78 -11.64 1.86
C ARG A 368 11.00 -11.66 0.55
N GLN A 369 9.84 -12.32 0.52
CA GLN A 369 8.98 -12.31 -0.67
C GLN A 369 8.42 -10.91 -0.95
N ALA A 370 8.13 -10.14 0.09
CA ALA A 370 7.72 -8.76 -0.07
C ALA A 370 8.82 -7.87 -0.63
N ALA A 371 10.05 -8.03 -0.12
CA ALA A 371 11.21 -7.32 -0.63
C ALA A 371 11.43 -7.62 -2.12
N SER A 372 11.33 -8.89 -2.55
CA SER A 372 11.48 -9.23 -3.97
C SER A 372 10.37 -8.68 -4.86
N VAL A 373 9.12 -8.63 -4.37
CA VAL A 373 8.01 -8.01 -5.10
C VAL A 373 8.18 -6.50 -5.22
N LEU A 374 8.68 -5.84 -4.17
CA LEU A 374 8.98 -4.41 -4.18
C LEU A 374 10.15 -4.09 -5.10
N ASP A 375 11.26 -4.83 -5.01
CA ASP A 375 12.44 -4.65 -5.85
C ASP A 375 12.12 -4.85 -7.33
N ALA A 376 11.29 -5.84 -7.67
CA ALA A 376 10.81 -6.06 -9.03
C ALA A 376 10.04 -4.86 -9.61
N THR A 377 9.48 -3.99 -8.75
CA THR A 377 8.81 -2.74 -9.16
C THR A 377 9.65 -1.48 -8.96
N GLY A 378 10.63 -1.49 -8.04
CA GLY A 378 11.45 -0.32 -7.68
C GLY A 378 12.76 -0.19 -8.47
N ASP A 379 13.42 -1.30 -8.83
CA ASP A 379 14.77 -1.30 -9.45
C ASP A 379 14.77 -0.84 -10.92
N LYS A 380 13.59 -0.59 -11.50
CA LYS A 380 13.43 0.02 -12.83
C LYS A 380 13.56 1.54 -12.81
N THR A 381 13.76 2.13 -11.63
CA THR A 381 14.00 3.56 -11.46
C THR A 381 15.48 3.88 -11.71
N TYR A 382 15.91 3.85 -12.98
CA TYR A 382 17.22 4.31 -13.49
C TYR A 382 18.43 3.97 -12.59
N LYS A 383 19.02 2.79 -12.79
CA LYS A 383 20.47 2.67 -12.60
C LYS A 383 21.11 3.41 -13.77
N ALA A 384 21.69 4.58 -13.48
CA ALA A 384 22.62 5.22 -14.40
C ALA A 384 23.62 4.15 -14.81
N THR A 385 23.55 3.70 -16.06
CA THR A 385 24.61 2.87 -16.61
C THR A 385 25.78 3.83 -16.78
N THR A 386 26.64 3.91 -15.78
CA THR A 386 27.96 4.51 -15.94
C THR A 386 28.70 3.64 -16.96
N GLY A 387 28.62 4.05 -18.22
CA GLY A 387 29.52 3.60 -19.28
C GLY A 387 30.88 4.26 -19.12
#